data_AF-A0A1I1J9C5-F1
#
_entry.id   AF-A0A1I1J9C5-F1
#
_cell.length_a   1.000
_cell.length_b   1.000
_cell.length_c   1.000
_cell.angle_alpha   90.00
_cell.angle_beta   90.00
_cell.angle_gamma   90.00
#
_symmetry.space_group_name_H-M   'P 1'
#
loop_
_entity.id
_entity.type
_entity.pdbx_description
1 polymer ?
#
loop_
_entity_poly.entity_id
_entity_poly.type
_entity_poly.pdbx_seq_one_letter_code
_entity_poly.pdbx_strand_id
1 'polypeptide(L)'
;MKYTISTHNGTNIARQHNLRNSKVVSKEKHVDLNGRHETWLDIKPEEAYKTIFNEAVKEYNENQKQKGHSERQIKNYYKKIQEDKKKHSVYEMIIAVGSYENHPDSTTSEQILKEFCASWSERNPNLVMIGCYYHADEAGANHVHIDYIPVADNLSRGMKRQNALVKSLNQMGYGLDSKNIHDTAQIQWEKAQNQELERICNLHGLEIDHPKREKQAHMNINEYRQQKMIEELERKNKQLEEQKSLLINRINGLIDYHNDLNKTINSLEHGATKLAHQIVSKEHIVNRDCLTR
;
A
#
# COMPACT_ATOMS: atom_id res chain seq x y z
N MET A 1 -4.46 -17.72 -10.43
CA MET A 1 -4.65 -16.74 -9.34
C MET A 1 -4.35 -15.38 -9.92
N LYS A 2 -5.18 -14.36 -9.69
CA LYS A 2 -4.95 -13.03 -10.26
C LYS A 2 -4.17 -12.17 -9.28
N TYR A 3 -3.29 -11.31 -9.78
CA TYR A 3 -2.45 -10.40 -9.00
C TYR A 3 -2.77 -8.95 -9.33
N THR A 4 -2.48 -8.03 -8.43
CA THR A 4 -2.53 -6.58 -8.72
C THR A 4 -1.14 -6.08 -9.07
N ILE A 5 -1.05 -4.92 -9.71
CA ILE A 5 0.22 -4.18 -9.83
C ILE A 5 0.04 -2.77 -9.30
N SER A 6 1.13 -2.16 -8.85
CA SER A 6 1.15 -0.76 -8.49
C SER A 6 2.36 -0.06 -9.07
N THR A 7 2.12 1.15 -9.58
CA THR A 7 3.17 2.12 -9.88
C THR A 7 2.79 3.42 -9.17
N HIS A 8 3.70 3.97 -8.37
CA HIS A 8 3.52 5.28 -7.75
C HIS A 8 4.71 6.16 -8.12
N ASN A 9 4.44 7.34 -8.70
CA ASN A 9 5.46 8.35 -8.89
C ASN A 9 5.38 9.46 -7.82
N GLY A 10 6.53 9.89 -7.30
CA GLY A 10 6.61 10.86 -6.22
C GLY A 10 7.90 11.67 -6.24
N THR A 11 8.03 12.56 -5.25
CA THR A 11 9.16 13.49 -5.11
C THR A 11 9.85 13.38 -3.75
N ASN A 12 9.29 12.57 -2.84
CA ASN A 12 9.78 12.39 -1.48
C ASN A 12 10.78 11.24 -1.44
N ILE A 13 12.02 11.53 -1.85
CA ILE A 13 13.04 10.48 -1.99
C ILE A 13 13.67 10.18 -0.65
N ALA A 14 13.65 8.89 -0.29
CA ALA A 14 14.23 8.38 0.95
C ALA A 14 15.51 7.56 0.68
N ARG A 15 16.46 8.09 -0.11
CA ARG A 15 17.67 7.35 -0.55
C ARG A 15 18.42 6.63 0.57
N GLN A 16 18.50 7.20 1.78
CA GLN A 16 19.17 6.55 2.91
C GLN A 16 18.41 5.32 3.42
N HIS A 17 17.07 5.36 3.40
CA HIS A 17 16.23 4.18 3.63
C HIS A 17 16.40 3.18 2.48
N ASN A 18 16.39 3.63 1.23
CA ASN A 18 16.54 2.76 0.05
C ASN A 18 17.87 1.97 0.06
N LEU A 19 18.95 2.61 0.53
CA LEU A 19 20.28 2.01 0.71
C LEU A 19 20.43 1.18 2.00
N ARG A 20 19.36 1.02 2.79
CA ARG A 20 19.40 0.38 4.11
C ARG A 20 20.49 0.95 5.02
N ASN A 21 20.64 2.28 5.04
CA ASN A 21 21.55 2.92 5.98
C ASN A 21 21.13 2.57 7.40
N SER A 22 21.99 1.85 8.12
CA SER A 22 21.71 1.33 9.46
C SER A 22 21.22 2.40 10.44
N LYS A 23 21.70 3.64 10.35
CA LYS A 23 21.27 4.75 11.22
C LYS A 23 19.82 5.18 11.00
N VAL A 24 19.28 4.90 9.81
CA VAL A 24 17.90 5.18 9.40
C VAL A 24 17.04 3.96 9.69
N VAL A 25 17.35 2.82 9.06
CA VAL A 25 16.48 1.64 9.10
C VAL A 25 16.44 0.94 10.47
N SER A 26 17.45 1.11 11.33
CA SER A 26 17.39 0.56 12.71
C SER A 26 16.26 1.16 13.56
N LYS A 27 15.66 2.26 13.12
CA LYS A 27 14.55 2.93 13.80
C LYS A 27 13.20 2.59 13.18
N GLU A 28 13.19 1.85 12.08
CA GLU A 28 12.01 1.58 11.26
C GLU A 28 11.52 0.15 11.50
N LYS A 29 10.45 0.00 12.28
CA LYS A 29 9.91 -1.31 12.68
C LYS A 29 9.39 -2.18 11.52
N HIS A 30 9.24 -1.61 10.33
CA HIS A 30 8.65 -2.29 9.17
C HIS A 30 9.71 -2.93 8.27
N VAL A 31 11.00 -2.67 8.53
CA VAL A 31 12.12 -3.25 7.81
C VAL A 31 12.68 -4.42 8.63
N ASP A 32 12.72 -5.60 8.03
CA ASP A 32 13.47 -6.74 8.56
C ASP A 32 14.95 -6.56 8.24
N LEU A 33 15.76 -6.30 9.27
CA LEU A 33 17.21 -6.08 9.11
C LEU A 33 17.96 -7.31 8.59
N ASN A 34 17.37 -8.51 8.66
CA ASN A 34 17.92 -9.73 8.08
C ASN A 34 17.24 -10.10 6.75
N GLY A 35 16.25 -9.33 6.33
CA GLY A 35 15.53 -9.55 5.09
C GLY A 35 16.39 -9.21 3.87
N ARG A 36 15.97 -9.73 2.72
CA ARG A 36 16.70 -9.54 1.47
C ARG A 36 16.35 -8.19 0.84
N HIS A 37 17.38 -7.43 0.50
CA HIS A 37 17.30 -6.22 -0.32
C HIS A 37 18.50 -6.19 -1.28
N GLU A 38 18.36 -5.49 -2.40
CA GLU A 38 19.44 -5.30 -3.37
C GLU A 38 19.49 -3.86 -3.87
N THR A 39 20.70 -3.36 -4.11
CA THR A 39 20.92 -2.10 -4.83
C THR A 39 21.47 -2.44 -6.20
N TRP A 40 20.64 -2.26 -7.24
CA TRP A 40 21.02 -2.52 -8.62
C TRP A 40 21.71 -1.32 -9.25
N LEU A 41 21.38 -0.11 -8.80
CA LEU A 41 22.04 1.13 -9.20
C LEU A 41 22.01 2.14 -8.05
N ASP A 42 23.12 2.83 -7.83
CA ASP A 42 23.15 3.99 -6.93
C ASP A 42 24.20 5.02 -7.42
N ILE A 43 23.72 6.12 -7.99
CA ILE A 43 24.50 7.29 -8.39
C ILE A 43 24.06 8.45 -7.52
N LYS A 44 25.01 9.12 -6.87
CA LYS A 44 24.67 10.31 -6.07
C LYS A 44 24.09 11.39 -6.99
N PRO A 45 22.98 12.06 -6.59
CA PRO A 45 22.38 13.10 -7.42
C PRO A 45 23.37 14.18 -7.86
N GLU A 46 24.29 14.61 -6.99
CA GLU A 46 25.29 15.62 -7.36
C GLU A 46 26.21 15.15 -8.50
N GLU A 47 26.63 13.88 -8.50
CA GLU A 47 27.46 13.27 -9.53
C GLU A 47 26.67 13.10 -10.84
N ALA A 48 25.41 12.66 -10.74
CA ALA A 48 24.53 12.57 -11.90
C ALA A 48 24.31 13.95 -12.56
N TYR A 49 24.09 15.01 -11.78
CA TYR A 49 23.91 16.36 -12.31
C TYR A 49 25.15 16.89 -13.03
N LYS A 50 26.35 16.56 -12.54
CA LYS A 50 27.61 16.88 -13.23
C LYS A 50 27.67 16.16 -14.58
N THR A 51 27.29 14.90 -14.63
CA THR A 51 27.32 14.12 -15.87
C THR A 51 26.25 14.60 -16.87
N ILE A 52 25.03 14.89 -16.40
CA ILE A 52 23.88 15.18 -17.26
C ILE A 52 23.90 16.63 -17.78
N PHE A 53 24.35 17.62 -16.99
CA PHE A 53 24.12 19.04 -17.27
C PHE A 53 25.38 19.90 -17.40
N ASN A 54 26.56 19.43 -17.01
CA ASN A 54 27.73 20.30 -16.87
C ASN A 54 28.18 20.93 -18.20
N GLU A 55 28.05 20.21 -19.32
CA GLU A 55 28.29 20.78 -20.65
C GLU A 55 27.34 21.94 -20.96
N ALA A 56 26.03 21.74 -20.76
CA ALA A 56 25.04 22.80 -20.96
C ALA A 56 25.22 23.99 -19.99
N VAL A 57 25.73 23.75 -18.78
CA VAL A 57 26.08 24.82 -17.83
C VAL A 57 27.26 25.65 -18.35
N LYS A 58 28.30 24.99 -18.88
CA LYS A 58 29.47 25.68 -19.46
C LYS A 58 29.05 26.56 -20.64
N GLU A 59 28.33 26.00 -21.61
CA GLU A 59 27.81 26.76 -22.75
C GLU A 59 26.96 27.96 -22.30
N TYR A 60 26.06 27.75 -21.35
CA TYR A 60 25.23 28.84 -20.83
C TYR A 60 26.07 29.94 -20.19
N ASN A 61 27.03 29.58 -19.34
CA ASN A 61 27.87 30.53 -18.62
C ASN A 61 28.80 31.33 -19.56
N GLU A 62 29.35 30.69 -20.58
CA GLU A 62 30.14 31.36 -21.62
C GLU A 62 29.29 32.38 -22.39
N ASN A 63 28.09 31.99 -22.78
CA ASN A 63 27.13 32.90 -23.43
C ASN A 63 26.73 34.07 -22.51
N GLN A 64 26.56 33.85 -21.20
CA GLN A 64 26.29 34.94 -20.25
C GLN A 64 27.46 35.90 -20.14
N LYS A 65 28.71 35.39 -20.11
CA LYS A 65 29.93 36.23 -20.10
C LYS A 65 30.01 37.11 -21.34
N GLN A 66 29.82 36.52 -22.53
CA GLN A 66 29.87 37.25 -23.80
C GLN A 66 28.84 38.38 -23.88
N LYS A 67 27.67 38.19 -23.25
CA LYS A 67 26.59 39.20 -23.18
C LYS A 67 26.79 40.23 -22.05
N GLY A 68 27.91 40.20 -21.32
CA GLY A 68 28.17 41.10 -20.21
C GLY A 68 27.36 40.80 -18.94
N HIS A 69 26.76 39.62 -18.83
CA HIS A 69 25.90 39.21 -17.71
C HIS A 69 26.55 38.16 -16.81
N SER A 70 27.79 38.40 -16.39
CA SER A 70 28.54 37.45 -15.56
C SER A 70 27.87 37.12 -14.22
N GLU A 71 27.03 38.02 -13.70
CA GLU A 71 26.21 37.82 -12.50
C GLU A 71 25.16 36.69 -12.65
N ARG A 72 24.79 36.32 -13.89
CA ARG A 72 23.77 35.29 -14.18
C ARG A 72 24.33 33.88 -14.27
N GLN A 73 25.65 33.72 -14.14
CA GLN A 73 26.30 32.41 -14.24
C GLN A 73 25.78 31.42 -13.20
N ILE A 74 25.66 30.16 -13.62
CA ILE A 74 25.27 29.05 -12.76
C ILE A 74 26.55 28.40 -12.24
N LYS A 75 26.80 28.56 -10.94
CA LYS A 75 27.95 27.95 -10.25
C LYS A 75 27.72 26.48 -9.89
N ASN A 76 26.51 26.16 -9.43
CA ASN A 76 26.12 24.81 -9.07
C ASN A 76 24.65 24.59 -9.49
N TYR A 77 24.45 23.82 -10.57
CA TYR A 77 23.12 23.60 -11.12
C TYR A 77 22.27 22.68 -10.23
N TYR A 78 22.87 21.68 -9.60
CA TYR A 78 22.16 20.80 -8.66
C TYR A 78 21.55 21.60 -7.50
N LYS A 79 22.37 22.42 -6.83
CA LYS A 79 21.91 23.30 -5.75
C LYS A 79 20.83 24.27 -6.22
N LYS A 80 20.99 24.84 -7.42
CA LYS A 80 19.97 25.70 -8.03
C LYS A 80 18.62 25.00 -8.20
N ILE A 81 18.60 23.72 -8.55
CA ILE A 81 17.35 22.95 -8.66
C ILE A 81 16.80 22.57 -7.28
N GLN A 82 17.64 22.25 -6.30
CA GLN A 82 17.18 22.01 -4.92
C GLN A 82 16.48 23.22 -4.31
N GLU A 83 16.90 24.43 -4.68
CA GLU A 83 16.33 25.70 -4.22
C GLU A 83 15.12 26.18 -5.06
N ASP A 84 14.79 25.48 -6.16
CA ASP A 84 13.68 25.83 -7.04
C ASP A 84 12.33 25.44 -6.41
N LYS A 85 11.36 26.35 -6.40
CA LYS A 85 10.03 26.13 -5.78
C LYS A 85 9.11 25.23 -6.61
N LYS A 86 9.45 24.96 -7.88
CA LYS A 86 8.58 24.26 -8.85
C LYS A 86 9.19 22.98 -9.39
N LYS A 87 10.44 22.69 -9.05
CA LYS A 87 11.18 21.54 -9.57
C LYS A 87 11.69 20.70 -8.42
N HIS A 88 11.80 19.40 -8.65
CA HIS A 88 12.47 18.51 -7.74
C HIS A 88 13.78 18.07 -8.38
N SER A 89 14.81 17.95 -7.54
CA SER A 89 16.13 17.58 -8.03
C SER A 89 16.18 16.12 -8.50
N VAL A 90 15.34 15.27 -7.93
CA VAL A 90 15.18 13.86 -8.28
C VAL A 90 13.70 13.50 -8.05
N TYR A 91 13.20 12.54 -8.81
CA TYR A 91 11.86 11.96 -8.71
C TYR A 91 12.00 10.45 -8.47
N GLU A 92 10.99 9.84 -7.86
CA GLU A 92 11.01 8.41 -7.51
C GLU A 92 9.76 7.71 -8.04
N MET A 93 9.95 6.61 -8.74
CA MET A 93 8.88 5.67 -9.08
C MET A 93 9.02 4.40 -8.26
N ILE A 94 7.97 4.04 -7.53
CA ILE A 94 7.86 2.77 -6.82
C ILE A 94 7.01 1.83 -7.64
N ILE A 95 7.49 0.62 -7.88
CA ILE A 95 6.76 -0.44 -8.58
C ILE A 95 6.66 -1.69 -7.72
N ALA A 96 5.50 -2.35 -7.71
CA ALA A 96 5.29 -3.60 -6.99
C ALA A 96 4.37 -4.54 -7.78
N VAL A 97 4.57 -5.84 -7.58
CA VAL A 97 3.70 -6.90 -8.11
C VAL A 97 3.02 -7.61 -6.96
N GLY A 98 1.70 -7.57 -6.95
CA GLY A 98 0.84 -8.08 -5.90
C GLY A 98 0.36 -7.03 -4.92
N SER A 99 -0.28 -7.51 -3.87
CA SER A 99 -0.74 -6.79 -2.70
C SER A 99 -0.11 -7.40 -1.45
N TYR A 100 -0.34 -6.81 -0.29
CA TYR A 100 0.15 -7.37 0.98
C TYR A 100 -0.25 -8.84 1.20
N GLU A 101 -1.49 -9.20 0.84
CA GLU A 101 -2.06 -10.53 1.08
C GLU A 101 -1.86 -11.50 -0.08
N ASN A 102 -1.56 -10.98 -1.27
CA ASN A 102 -1.51 -11.77 -2.50
C ASN A 102 -0.47 -11.19 -3.45
N HIS A 103 0.73 -11.78 -3.41
CA HIS A 103 1.87 -11.44 -4.25
C HIS A 103 2.55 -12.73 -4.74
N PRO A 104 3.31 -12.67 -5.85
CA PRO A 104 4.06 -13.83 -6.32
C PRO A 104 5.13 -14.24 -5.29
N ASP A 105 5.75 -15.40 -5.50
CA ASP A 105 6.96 -15.74 -4.76
C ASP A 105 8.07 -14.71 -5.06
N SER A 106 9.05 -14.61 -4.14
CA SER A 106 10.10 -13.60 -4.22
C SER A 106 11.00 -13.74 -5.45
N THR A 107 11.15 -14.94 -6.01
CA THR A 107 11.99 -15.16 -7.20
C THR A 107 11.29 -14.63 -8.44
N THR A 108 10.02 -15.00 -8.63
CA THR A 108 9.21 -14.51 -9.75
C THR A 108 9.04 -12.99 -9.69
N SER A 109 8.78 -12.45 -8.49
CA SER A 109 8.65 -11.00 -8.29
C SER A 109 9.93 -10.26 -8.67
N GLU A 110 11.09 -10.73 -8.21
CA GLU A 110 12.37 -10.12 -8.55
C GLU A 110 12.63 -10.15 -10.06
N GLN A 111 12.40 -11.28 -10.74
CA GLN A 111 12.63 -11.41 -12.17
C GLN A 111 11.81 -10.38 -12.97
N ILE A 112 10.51 -10.26 -12.67
CA ILE A 112 9.61 -9.29 -13.30
C ILE A 112 10.11 -7.85 -13.05
N LEU A 113 10.41 -7.52 -11.80
CA LEU A 113 10.82 -6.17 -11.41
C LEU A 113 12.18 -5.79 -12.01
N LYS A 114 13.10 -6.75 -12.11
CA LYS A 114 14.42 -6.57 -12.72
C LYS A 114 14.32 -6.38 -14.23
N GLU A 115 13.45 -7.13 -14.91
CA GLU A 115 13.17 -6.95 -16.34
C GLU A 115 12.55 -5.57 -16.63
N PHE A 116 11.61 -5.13 -15.79
CA PHE A 116 11.03 -3.79 -15.89
C PHE A 116 12.10 -2.69 -15.80
N CYS A 117 13.02 -2.83 -14.84
CA CYS A 117 14.10 -1.88 -14.63
C CYS A 117 15.15 -1.91 -15.75
N ALA A 118 15.48 -3.10 -16.27
CA ALA A 118 16.45 -3.28 -17.35
C ALA A 118 16.03 -2.58 -18.64
N SER A 119 14.72 -2.54 -18.94
CA SER A 119 14.17 -1.86 -20.13
C SER A 119 13.90 -0.36 -19.91
N TRP A 120 14.22 0.20 -18.75
CA TRP A 120 13.83 1.56 -18.38
C TRP A 120 14.34 2.62 -19.36
N SER A 121 15.62 2.59 -19.73
CA SER A 121 16.23 3.63 -20.58
C SER A 121 15.67 3.65 -21.99
N GLU A 122 15.22 2.51 -22.50
CA GLU A 122 14.62 2.40 -23.83
C GLU A 122 13.23 3.06 -23.86
N ARG A 123 12.44 2.85 -22.81
CA ARG A 123 11.07 3.38 -22.70
C ARG A 123 11.02 4.81 -22.18
N ASN A 124 12.05 5.21 -21.42
CA ASN A 124 12.12 6.50 -20.75
C ASN A 124 13.42 7.27 -21.08
N PRO A 125 13.70 7.56 -22.36
CA PRO A 125 14.99 8.13 -22.80
C PRO A 125 15.31 9.50 -22.18
N ASN A 126 14.29 10.25 -21.74
CA ASN A 126 14.44 11.55 -21.10
C ASN A 126 14.40 11.49 -19.56
N LEU A 127 14.27 10.31 -18.96
CA LEU A 127 14.26 10.12 -17.49
C LEU A 127 15.48 9.29 -17.09
N VAL A 128 16.58 9.97 -16.78
CA VAL A 128 17.85 9.32 -16.47
C VAL A 128 17.73 8.64 -15.10
N MET A 129 17.75 7.31 -15.07
CA MET A 129 17.77 6.53 -13.84
C MET A 129 19.11 6.75 -13.12
N ILE A 130 19.03 7.06 -11.83
CA ILE A 130 20.19 7.25 -10.95
C ILE A 130 20.16 6.32 -9.74
N GLY A 131 19.03 5.71 -9.43
CA GLY A 131 18.91 4.76 -8.33
C GLY A 131 17.90 3.67 -8.66
N CYS A 132 18.20 2.45 -8.25
CA CYS A 132 17.32 1.29 -8.44
C CYS A 132 17.53 0.32 -7.27
N TYR A 133 16.53 0.23 -6.39
CA TYR A 133 16.64 -0.45 -5.10
C TYR A 133 15.48 -1.44 -4.95
N TYR A 134 15.81 -2.71 -4.85
CA TYR A 134 14.85 -3.79 -4.66
C TYR A 134 14.71 -4.12 -3.18
N HIS A 135 13.47 -4.15 -2.70
CA HIS A 135 13.12 -4.38 -1.31
C HIS A 135 12.21 -5.61 -1.22
N ALA A 136 12.70 -6.65 -0.55
CA ALA A 136 11.98 -7.88 -0.21
C ALA A 136 12.08 -8.18 1.30
N ASP A 137 12.37 -7.14 2.06
CA ASP A 137 12.61 -7.10 3.50
C ASP A 137 11.63 -6.20 4.23
N GLU A 138 10.58 -5.76 3.55
CA GLU A 138 9.50 -4.96 4.11
C GLU A 138 8.18 -5.72 4.10
N ALA A 139 7.28 -5.34 5.00
CA ALA A 139 5.99 -6.00 5.10
C ALA A 139 5.13 -5.73 3.85
N GLY A 140 4.84 -6.79 3.08
CA GLY A 140 3.95 -6.76 1.92
C GLY A 140 4.63 -7.28 0.66
N ALA A 141 4.16 -6.82 -0.51
CA ALA A 141 4.72 -7.21 -1.78
C ALA A 141 6.12 -6.63 -1.99
N ASN A 142 7.02 -7.44 -2.56
CA ASN A 142 8.34 -6.97 -2.97
C ASN A 142 8.19 -5.85 -4.00
N HIS A 143 9.04 -4.84 -3.90
CA HIS A 143 8.93 -3.64 -4.71
C HIS A 143 10.30 -3.07 -5.06
N VAL A 144 10.31 -2.17 -6.04
CA VAL A 144 11.52 -1.44 -6.45
C VAL A 144 11.28 0.05 -6.40
N HIS A 145 12.22 0.78 -5.79
CA HIS A 145 12.34 2.22 -5.89
C HIS A 145 13.27 2.58 -7.06
N ILE A 146 12.77 3.37 -8.01
CA ILE A 146 13.50 3.87 -9.17
C ILE A 146 13.65 5.39 -9.04
N ASP A 147 14.84 5.84 -8.68
CA ASP A 147 15.18 7.26 -8.63
C ASP A 147 15.61 7.72 -10.03
N TYR A 148 15.05 8.84 -10.50
CA TYR A 148 15.38 9.39 -11.81
C TYR A 148 15.43 10.92 -11.85
N ILE A 149 16.16 11.44 -12.84
CA ILE A 149 16.26 12.87 -13.15
C ILE A 149 15.62 13.12 -14.52
N PRO A 150 14.57 13.97 -14.62
CA PRO A 150 14.00 14.33 -15.90
C PRO A 150 14.91 15.29 -16.65
N VAL A 151 15.10 15.05 -17.95
CA VAL A 151 15.98 15.83 -18.81
C VAL A 151 15.21 16.28 -20.05
N ALA A 152 15.20 17.59 -20.27
CA ALA A 152 14.65 18.17 -21.48
C ALA A 152 15.74 18.88 -22.26
N ASP A 153 15.82 18.58 -23.56
CA ASP A 153 16.79 19.16 -24.49
C ASP A 153 16.21 20.26 -25.36
N ASN A 154 17.07 20.96 -26.12
CA ASN A 154 16.67 21.95 -27.13
C ASN A 154 15.73 23.06 -26.61
N LEU A 155 15.87 23.45 -25.34
CA LEU A 155 15.08 24.52 -24.76
C LEU A 155 15.56 25.90 -25.22
N SER A 156 14.62 26.77 -25.58
CA SER A 156 14.89 28.10 -26.14
C SER A 156 15.21 29.18 -25.09
N ARG A 157 14.91 28.94 -23.82
CA ARG A 157 15.13 29.88 -22.71
C ARG A 157 16.04 29.28 -21.66
N GLY A 158 17.12 29.97 -21.31
CA GLY A 158 18.09 29.50 -20.31
C GLY A 158 19.11 28.53 -20.89
N MET A 159 19.43 27.46 -20.16
CA MET A 159 20.28 26.37 -20.67
C MET A 159 19.53 25.56 -21.72
N LYS A 160 20.21 25.03 -22.74
CA LYS A 160 19.56 24.19 -23.77
C LYS A 160 19.07 22.85 -23.23
N ARG A 161 19.81 22.27 -22.28
CA ARG A 161 19.47 21.04 -21.55
C ARG A 161 19.14 21.39 -20.10
N GLN A 162 17.98 20.99 -19.58
CA GLN A 162 17.53 21.34 -18.23
C GLN A 162 16.82 20.19 -17.51
N ASN A 163 16.82 20.24 -16.17
CA ASN A 163 15.82 19.52 -15.40
C ASN A 163 14.45 20.16 -15.63
N ALA A 164 13.55 19.42 -16.28
CA ALA A 164 12.18 19.85 -16.52
C ALA A 164 11.25 18.65 -16.80
N LEU A 165 10.57 18.15 -15.77
CA LEU A 165 9.69 16.97 -15.87
C LEU A 165 8.68 17.07 -17.02
N VAL A 166 7.82 18.08 -17.03
CA VAL A 166 6.77 18.19 -18.08
C VAL A 166 7.39 18.26 -19.48
N LYS A 167 8.49 19.00 -19.67
CA LYS A 167 9.13 19.09 -20.98
C LYS A 167 9.81 17.79 -21.39
N SER A 168 10.40 17.06 -20.45
CA SER A 168 10.98 15.73 -20.69
C SER A 168 9.91 14.72 -21.11
N LEU A 169 8.75 14.72 -20.46
CA LEU A 169 7.62 13.87 -20.82
C LEU A 169 7.04 14.23 -22.19
N ASN A 170 6.88 15.53 -22.47
CA ASN A 170 6.42 16.00 -23.79
C ASN A 170 7.36 15.58 -24.92
N GLN A 171 8.67 15.58 -24.70
CA GLN A 171 9.65 15.12 -25.68
C GLN A 171 9.58 13.61 -25.94
N MET A 172 9.08 12.84 -24.97
CA MET A 172 8.76 11.42 -25.13
C MET A 172 7.35 11.18 -25.72
N GLY A 173 6.62 12.24 -26.10
CA GLY A 173 5.30 12.15 -26.73
C GLY A 173 4.10 12.24 -25.78
N TYR A 174 4.31 12.40 -24.47
CA TYR A 174 3.22 12.49 -23.51
C TYR A 174 2.65 13.92 -23.39
N GLY A 175 1.34 14.07 -23.31
CA GLY A 175 0.67 15.35 -23.07
C GLY A 175 0.65 16.34 -24.26
N LEU A 176 1.03 15.89 -25.47
CA LEU A 176 0.97 16.72 -26.69
C LEU A 176 -0.46 16.86 -27.25
N ASP A 177 -1.30 15.84 -27.09
CA ASP A 177 -2.66 15.77 -27.65
C ASP A 177 -3.79 15.87 -26.61
N SER A 178 -3.46 16.22 -25.36
CA SER A 178 -4.45 16.21 -24.29
C SER A 178 -5.42 17.38 -24.38
N LYS A 179 -6.59 17.15 -24.99
CA LYS A 179 -7.75 18.04 -24.91
C LYS A 179 -8.38 18.06 -23.53
N ASN A 180 -7.97 17.15 -22.63
CA ASN A 180 -8.48 17.00 -21.29
C ASN A 180 -7.45 17.50 -20.26
N ILE A 181 -7.76 18.60 -19.58
CA ILE A 181 -6.87 19.18 -18.57
C ILE A 181 -6.54 18.22 -17.41
N HIS A 182 -7.36 17.18 -17.20
CA HIS A 182 -7.16 16.17 -16.18
C HIS A 182 -6.27 14.99 -16.63
N ASP A 183 -5.92 14.90 -17.92
CA ASP A 183 -5.03 13.87 -18.46
C ASP A 183 -3.65 14.48 -18.75
N THR A 184 -2.88 14.67 -17.68
CA THR A 184 -1.55 15.30 -17.75
C THR A 184 -0.51 14.37 -18.37
N ALA A 185 0.60 14.94 -18.86
CA ALA A 185 1.72 14.16 -19.40
C ALA A 185 2.23 13.09 -18.40
N GLN A 186 2.21 13.39 -17.10
CA GLN A 186 2.60 12.46 -16.05
C GLN A 186 1.62 11.30 -15.91
N ILE A 187 0.30 11.56 -15.97
CA ILE A 187 -0.72 10.51 -15.91
C ILE A 187 -0.61 9.57 -17.10
N GLN A 188 -0.43 10.12 -18.31
CA GLN A 188 -0.24 9.32 -19.53
C GLN A 188 1.02 8.44 -19.43
N TRP A 189 2.12 9.01 -18.93
CA TRP A 189 3.37 8.28 -18.73
C TRP A 189 3.24 7.18 -17.67
N GLU A 190 2.64 7.46 -16.51
CA GLU A 190 2.39 6.46 -15.45
C GLU A 190 1.48 5.32 -15.95
N LYS A 191 0.49 5.63 -16.79
CA LYS A 191 -0.32 4.61 -17.45
C LYS A 191 0.51 3.72 -18.36
N ALA A 192 1.43 4.29 -19.15
CA ALA A 192 2.34 3.51 -19.99
C ALA A 192 3.28 2.63 -19.16
N GLN A 193 3.74 3.12 -17.98
CA GLN A 193 4.53 2.30 -17.05
C GLN A 193 3.73 1.12 -16.49
N ASN A 194 2.47 1.34 -16.07
CA ASN A 194 1.59 0.25 -15.63
C ASN A 194 1.37 -0.79 -16.72
N GLN A 195 1.11 -0.34 -17.96
CA GLN A 195 0.88 -1.24 -19.10
C GLN A 195 2.10 -2.12 -19.38
N GLU A 196 3.30 -1.56 -19.26
CA GLU A 196 4.52 -2.34 -19.43
C GLU A 196 4.74 -3.35 -18.29
N LEU A 197 4.51 -2.94 -17.04
CA LEU A 197 4.63 -3.86 -15.91
C LEU A 197 3.63 -5.02 -16.04
N GLU A 198 2.40 -4.74 -16.44
CA GLU A 198 1.39 -5.74 -16.76
C GLU A 198 1.83 -6.66 -17.91
N ARG A 199 2.39 -6.11 -18.99
CA ARG A 199 2.92 -6.89 -20.12
C ARG A 199 3.98 -7.89 -19.65
N ILE A 200 4.93 -7.44 -18.82
CA ILE A 200 5.98 -8.31 -18.26
C ILE A 200 5.36 -9.36 -17.33
N CYS A 201 4.44 -8.99 -16.44
CA CYS A 201 3.74 -9.95 -15.58
C CYS A 201 3.06 -11.07 -16.40
N ASN A 202 2.36 -10.70 -17.47
CA ASN A 202 1.72 -11.66 -18.38
C ASN A 202 2.73 -12.59 -19.07
N LEU A 203 3.90 -12.09 -19.47
CA LEU A 203 4.97 -12.93 -20.03
C LEU A 203 5.51 -13.96 -19.02
N HIS A 204 5.50 -13.62 -17.74
CA HIS A 204 5.85 -14.52 -16.63
C HIS A 204 4.66 -15.38 -16.15
N GLY A 205 3.54 -15.38 -16.89
CA GLY A 205 2.38 -16.23 -16.61
C GLY A 205 1.48 -15.71 -15.47
N LEU A 206 1.64 -14.47 -15.04
CA LEU A 206 0.77 -13.84 -14.04
C LEU A 206 -0.38 -13.10 -14.72
N GLU A 207 -1.61 -13.44 -14.35
CA GLU A 207 -2.80 -12.69 -14.76
C GLU A 207 -3.00 -11.48 -13.85
N ILE A 208 -3.06 -10.28 -14.43
CA ILE A 208 -3.26 -9.03 -13.68
C ILE A 208 -4.75 -8.68 -13.59
N ASP A 209 -5.22 -8.41 -12.37
CA ASP A 209 -6.53 -7.85 -12.10
C ASP A 209 -6.43 -6.34 -11.86
N HIS A 210 -7.40 -5.61 -12.42
CA HIS A 210 -7.55 -4.18 -12.26
C HIS A 210 -8.79 -3.91 -11.42
N PRO A 211 -8.71 -4.06 -10.08
CA PRO A 211 -9.85 -3.75 -9.22
C PRO A 211 -10.29 -2.32 -9.50
N LYS A 212 -11.60 -2.12 -9.73
CA LYS A 212 -12.17 -0.80 -9.99
C LYS A 212 -11.80 0.12 -8.84
N ARG A 213 -10.90 1.08 -9.10
CA ARG A 213 -10.60 2.16 -8.16
C ARG A 213 -11.88 2.98 -8.01
N GLU A 214 -12.67 2.73 -6.96
CA GLU A 214 -13.35 3.85 -6.31
C GLU A 214 -12.27 4.89 -5.99
N LYS A 215 -12.56 6.18 -6.19
CA LYS A 215 -11.60 7.30 -6.09
C LYS A 215 -10.94 7.33 -4.70
N GLN A 216 -9.98 6.45 -4.45
CA GLN A 216 -9.11 6.50 -3.30
C GLN A 216 -8.09 7.57 -3.62
N ALA A 217 -8.22 8.68 -2.91
CA ALA A 217 -7.14 9.65 -2.79
C ALA A 217 -5.85 8.91 -2.43
N HIS A 218 -4.71 9.38 -2.95
CA HIS A 218 -3.39 8.86 -2.57
C HIS A 218 -3.29 8.84 -1.05
N MET A 219 -3.47 7.67 -0.45
CA MET A 219 -3.34 7.49 0.99
C MET A 219 -1.87 7.29 1.29
N ASN A 220 -1.36 8.07 2.24
CA ASN A 220 -0.05 7.83 2.82
C ASN A 220 -0.03 6.42 3.45
N ILE A 221 1.14 5.76 3.53
CA ILE A 221 1.33 4.43 4.15
C ILE A 221 0.67 4.35 5.53
N ASN A 222 0.72 5.44 6.31
CA ASN A 222 0.06 5.52 7.62
C ASN A 222 -1.48 5.51 7.52
N GLU A 223 -2.05 6.19 6.54
CA GLU A 223 -3.51 6.24 6.31
C GLU A 223 -4.01 4.89 5.78
N TYR A 224 -3.25 4.25 4.87
CA TYR A 224 -3.55 2.89 4.42
C TYR A 224 -3.54 1.88 5.59
N ARG A 225 -2.54 1.96 6.47
CA ARG A 225 -2.47 1.12 7.69
C ARG A 225 -3.64 1.38 8.62
N GLN A 226 -4.02 2.64 8.83
CA GLN A 226 -5.19 2.98 9.65
C GLN A 226 -6.48 2.42 9.04
N GLN A 227 -6.65 2.51 7.73
CA GLN A 227 -7.82 1.99 7.05
C GLN A 227 -7.89 0.45 7.11
N LYS A 228 -6.75 -0.23 6.94
CA LYS A 228 -6.68 -1.69 7.13
C LYS A 228 -7.00 -2.11 8.57
N MET A 229 -6.54 -1.33 9.56
CA MET A 229 -6.88 -1.56 10.96
C MET A 229 -8.39 -1.40 11.22
N ILE A 230 -9.03 -0.40 10.60
CA ILE A 230 -10.48 -0.20 10.68
C ILE A 230 -11.23 -1.40 10.05
N GLU A 231 -10.84 -1.83 8.85
CA GLU A 231 -11.44 -3.00 8.18
C GLU A 231 -11.31 -4.28 9.04
N GLU A 232 -10.17 -4.49 9.70
CA GLU A 232 -9.96 -5.63 10.59
C GLU A 232 -10.85 -5.53 11.85
N LEU A 233 -10.96 -4.35 12.44
CA LEU A 233 -11.83 -4.09 13.58
C LEU A 233 -13.31 -4.30 13.23
N GLU A 234 -13.74 -3.88 12.04
CA GLU A 234 -15.11 -4.11 11.54
C GLU A 234 -15.40 -5.61 11.36
N ARG A 235 -14.45 -6.37 10.79
CA ARG A 235 -14.59 -7.83 10.69
C ARG A 235 -14.70 -8.49 12.05
N LYS A 236 -13.85 -8.10 13.01
CA LYS A 236 -13.90 -8.61 14.39
C LYS A 236 -15.22 -8.24 15.07
N ASN A 237 -15.72 -7.02 14.89
CA ASN A 237 -17.01 -6.61 15.42
C ASN A 237 -18.15 -7.44 14.84
N LYS A 238 -18.14 -7.72 13.54
CA LYS A 238 -19.16 -8.57 12.91
C LYS A 238 -19.14 -9.99 13.49
N GLN A 239 -17.96 -10.59 13.65
CA GLN A 239 -17.80 -11.89 14.30
C GLN A 239 -18.30 -11.87 15.75
N LEU A 240 -18.05 -10.79 16.49
CA LEU A 240 -18.49 -10.65 17.86
C LEU A 240 -20.02 -10.53 17.97
N GLU A 241 -20.66 -9.80 17.06
CA GLU A 241 -22.13 -9.69 16.99
C GLU A 241 -22.77 -11.04 16.61
N GLU A 242 -22.17 -11.80 15.70
CA GLU A 242 -22.60 -13.17 15.39
C GLU A 242 -22.49 -14.10 16.61
N GLN A 243 -21.36 -14.05 17.34
CA GLN A 243 -21.18 -14.81 18.58
C GLN A 243 -22.18 -14.41 19.67
N LYS A 244 -22.45 -13.11 19.82
CA LYS A 244 -23.42 -12.57 20.77
C LYS A 244 -24.83 -13.06 20.46
N SER A 245 -25.22 -13.07 19.18
CA SER A 245 -26.51 -13.62 18.73
C SER A 245 -26.65 -15.10 19.09
N LEU A 246 -25.60 -15.90 18.85
CA LEU A 246 -25.57 -17.31 19.24
C LEU A 246 -25.71 -17.50 20.76
N LEU A 247 -25.03 -16.66 21.54
CA LEU A 247 -25.09 -16.71 23.01
C LEU A 247 -26.51 -16.40 23.52
N ILE A 248 -27.16 -15.37 22.95
CA ILE A 248 -28.53 -14.98 23.28
C ILE A 248 -29.50 -16.14 23.01
N ASN A 249 -29.38 -16.78 21.84
CA ASN A 249 -30.22 -17.93 21.50
C ASN A 249 -30.03 -19.09 22.49
N ARG A 250 -28.79 -19.33 22.93
CA ARG A 250 -28.48 -20.35 23.93
C ARG A 250 -29.05 -20.03 25.30
N ILE A 251 -28.98 -18.76 25.72
CA ILE A 251 -29.59 -18.30 26.98
C ILE A 251 -31.11 -18.49 26.94
N ASN A 252 -31.76 -18.12 25.84
CA ASN A 252 -33.21 -18.32 25.69
C ASN A 252 -33.59 -19.79 25.79
N GLY A 253 -32.85 -20.69 25.13
CA GLY A 253 -33.08 -22.13 25.26
C GLY A 253 -32.89 -22.67 26.68
N LEU A 254 -31.93 -22.12 27.45
CA LEU A 254 -31.76 -22.46 28.86
C LEU A 254 -32.91 -21.95 29.73
N ILE A 255 -33.43 -20.75 29.44
CA ILE A 255 -34.60 -20.18 30.13
C ILE A 255 -35.83 -21.07 29.88
N ASP A 256 -36.06 -21.49 28.64
CA ASP A 256 -37.17 -22.38 28.30
C ASP A 256 -37.07 -23.72 29.04
N TYR A 257 -35.86 -24.32 29.05
CA TYR A 257 -35.61 -25.55 29.79
C TYR A 257 -35.85 -25.38 31.30
N HIS A 258 -35.39 -24.26 31.87
CA HIS A 258 -35.63 -23.95 33.29
C HIS A 258 -37.13 -23.82 33.60
N ASN A 259 -37.90 -23.18 32.73
CA ASN A 259 -39.35 -23.02 32.87
C ASN A 259 -40.06 -24.37 32.85
N ASP A 260 -39.67 -25.29 31.96
CA ASP A 260 -40.27 -26.62 31.89
C ASP A 260 -39.89 -27.50 33.09
N LEU A 261 -38.66 -27.36 33.60
CA LEU A 261 -38.26 -28.01 34.85
C LEU A 261 -39.13 -27.53 36.03
N ASN A 262 -39.36 -26.23 36.14
CA ASN A 262 -40.20 -25.64 37.20
C ASN A 262 -41.65 -26.12 37.11
N LYS A 263 -42.24 -26.24 35.91
CA LYS A 263 -43.57 -26.84 35.73
C LYS A 263 -43.61 -28.29 36.25
N THR A 264 -42.58 -29.05 35.93
CA THR A 264 -42.46 -30.45 36.38
C THR A 264 -42.36 -30.53 37.89
N ILE A 265 -41.52 -29.70 38.52
CA ILE A 265 -41.37 -29.62 39.98
C ILE A 265 -42.73 -29.31 40.63
N ASN A 266 -43.42 -28.26 40.16
CA ASN A 266 -44.74 -27.89 40.69
C ASN A 266 -45.77 -29.04 40.59
N SER A 267 -45.74 -29.81 39.49
CA SER A 267 -46.62 -30.97 39.31
C SER A 267 -46.32 -32.10 40.32
N LEU A 268 -45.04 -32.34 40.60
CA LEU A 268 -44.59 -33.35 41.55
C LEU A 268 -44.93 -32.95 42.99
N GLU A 269 -44.73 -31.69 43.36
CA GLU A 269 -45.12 -31.15 44.67
C GLU A 269 -46.64 -31.26 44.91
N HIS A 270 -47.45 -30.95 43.91
CA HIS A 270 -48.90 -31.11 43.99
C HIS A 270 -49.30 -32.58 44.15
N GLY A 271 -48.66 -33.49 43.40
CA GLY A 271 -48.85 -34.93 43.51
C GLY A 271 -48.49 -35.46 44.91
N ALA A 272 -47.35 -35.04 45.45
CA ALA A 272 -46.90 -35.40 46.79
C ALA A 272 -47.88 -34.91 47.88
N THR A 273 -48.38 -33.68 47.74
CA THR A 273 -49.37 -33.09 48.66
C THR A 273 -50.68 -33.89 48.65
N LYS A 274 -51.13 -34.34 47.48
CA LYS A 274 -52.34 -35.15 47.34
C LYS A 274 -52.19 -36.53 47.95
N LEU A 275 -51.03 -37.17 47.76
CA LEU A 275 -50.67 -38.45 48.39
C LEU A 275 -50.64 -38.33 49.92
N ALA A 276 -50.02 -37.28 50.45
CA ALA A 276 -49.98 -37.03 51.90
C ALA A 276 -51.40 -36.92 52.50
N HIS A 277 -52.31 -36.18 51.86
CA HIS A 277 -53.71 -36.10 52.30
C HIS A 277 -54.46 -37.44 52.23
N GLN A 278 -54.17 -38.29 51.23
CA GLN A 278 -54.75 -39.63 51.14
C GLN A 278 -54.25 -40.56 52.24
N ILE A 279 -52.98 -40.45 52.65
CA ILE A 279 -52.41 -41.23 53.75
C ILE A 279 -53.09 -40.83 55.07
N VAL A 280 -53.16 -39.53 55.36
CA VAL A 280 -53.79 -39.01 56.60
C VAL A 280 -55.29 -39.37 56.68
N SER A 281 -56.01 -39.33 55.56
CA SER A 281 -57.43 -39.72 55.54
C SER A 281 -57.64 -41.23 55.74
N LYS A 282 -56.77 -42.08 55.18
CA LYS A 282 -56.79 -43.54 55.46
C LYS A 282 -56.48 -43.86 56.91
N GLU A 283 -55.51 -43.19 57.53
CA GLU A 283 -55.20 -43.36 58.96
C GLU A 283 -56.37 -42.94 59.87
N HIS A 284 -57.11 -41.88 59.51
CA HIS A 284 -58.33 -41.47 60.22
C HIS A 284 -59.47 -42.50 60.13
N ILE A 285 -59.63 -43.17 58.99
CA ILE A 285 -60.63 -44.22 58.80
C ILE A 285 -60.30 -45.44 59.66
N VAL A 286 -59.04 -45.89 59.64
CA VAL A 286 -58.56 -47.01 60.46
C VAL A 286 -58.74 -46.75 61.95
N ASN A 287 -58.50 -45.51 62.42
CA ASN A 287 -58.69 -45.15 63.82
C ASN A 287 -60.17 -45.03 64.24
N ARG A 288 -61.11 -44.70 63.32
CA ARG A 288 -62.56 -44.68 63.63
C ARG A 288 -63.16 -46.08 63.73
N ASP A 289 -62.74 -47.01 62.88
CA ASP A 289 -63.21 -48.40 62.91
C ASP A 289 -62.70 -49.16 64.16
N CYS A 290 -61.61 -48.68 64.78
CA CYS A 290 -61.06 -49.26 66.00
C CYS A 290 -61.78 -48.78 67.29
N LEU A 291 -62.56 -47.70 67.23
CA LEU A 291 -63.32 -47.13 68.36
C LEU A 291 -64.80 -47.53 68.38
N THR A 292 -65.26 -48.31 67.39
CA THR A 292 -66.67 -48.75 67.24
C THR A 292 -66.86 -50.27 67.40
N ARG A 293 -65.89 -50.98 67.98
CA ARG A 293 -65.99 -52.39 68.37
C ARG A 293 -65.94 -52.56 69.89
#